data_AF-A0A832PEX5-F1
#
_entry.id   AF-A0A832PEX5-F1
#
_cell.length_a   1.000
_cell.length_b   1.000
_cell.length_c   1.000
_cell.angle_alpha   90.00
_cell.angle_beta   90.00
_cell.angle_gamma   90.00
#
_symmetry.space_group_name_H-M   'P 1'
#
loop_
_entity.id
_entity.type
_entity.pdbx_description
1 polymer ?
#
loop_
_entity_poly.entity_id
_entity_poly.type
_entity_poly.pdbx_seq_one_letter_code
_entity_poly.pdbx_strand_id
1 'polypeptide(L)'
;MRDIINLLKETIGLDEEEKKEETETIIVPEHSFYEIILMKAKNLEDIDDVLIQITEEKNPVILDLSRLKKESLEDFKIAGEKLKNLRETEKAEAILLCKNEKEIIIITPPEIKLIKKE
;
A
#
# COMPACT_ATOMS: atom_id res chain seq x y z
N MET A 1 46.16 -39.14 23.62
CA MET A 1 44.79 -39.15 23.05
C MET A 1 44.16 -37.76 22.98
N ARG A 2 44.53 -36.82 23.87
CA ARG A 2 44.10 -35.40 23.78
C ARG A 2 44.75 -34.65 22.61
N ASP A 3 45.97 -35.03 22.23
CA ASP A 3 46.75 -34.31 21.23
C ASP A 3 46.22 -34.49 19.79
N ILE A 4 45.58 -35.63 19.50
CA ILE A 4 44.96 -35.90 18.18
C ILE A 4 43.68 -35.08 18.00
N ILE A 5 42.93 -34.84 19.09
CA ILE A 5 41.70 -34.05 19.08
C ILE A 5 42.02 -32.56 18.82
N ASN A 6 43.12 -32.05 19.39
CA ASN A 6 43.53 -30.67 19.18
C ASN A 6 44.03 -30.41 17.75
N LEU A 7 44.77 -31.36 17.16
CA LEU A 7 45.23 -31.24 15.77
C LEU A 7 44.06 -31.22 14.76
N LEU A 8 42.99 -31.96 15.03
CA LEU A 8 41.76 -31.94 14.24
C LEU A 8 41.00 -30.62 14.38
N LYS A 9 40.98 -30.01 15.57
CA LYS A 9 40.32 -28.71 15.77
C LYS A 9 40.98 -27.58 14.97
N GLU A 10 42.31 -27.55 14.92
CA GLU A 10 43.08 -26.58 14.12
C GLU A 10 42.88 -26.77 12.61
N THR A 11 42.70 -28.00 12.12
CA THR A 11 42.51 -28.25 10.67
C THR A 11 41.08 -27.99 10.19
N ILE A 12 40.09 -28.02 11.08
CA ILE A 12 38.67 -27.81 10.75
C ILE A 12 38.24 -26.35 11.00
N GLY A 13 39.11 -25.52 11.59
CA GLY A 13 38.82 -24.10 11.85
C GLY A 13 37.70 -23.91 12.87
N LEU A 14 37.63 -24.78 13.88
CA LEU A 14 36.64 -24.73 14.96
C LEU A 14 37.20 -24.05 16.21
N ASP A 15 37.86 -22.91 16.03
CA ASP A 15 38.05 -21.93 17.10
C ASP A 15 36.84 -20.99 17.08
N GLU A 16 35.72 -21.47 17.63
CA GLU A 16 34.55 -20.63 17.90
C GLU A 16 34.86 -19.74 19.11
N GLU A 17 35.66 -18.70 18.89
CA GLU A 17 35.53 -17.49 19.69
C GLU A 17 34.20 -16.83 19.31
N GLU A 18 33.13 -17.17 20.04
CA GLU A 18 31.87 -16.43 20.01
C GLU A 18 32.11 -14.98 20.47
N LYS A 19 32.52 -14.13 19.52
CA LYS A 19 32.33 -12.69 19.65
C LYS A 19 30.84 -12.44 19.62
N LYS A 20 30.26 -12.19 20.80
CA LYS A 20 28.95 -11.54 20.90
C LYS A 20 29.08 -10.15 20.28
N GLU A 21 28.84 -10.07 18.97
CA GLU A 21 28.55 -8.80 18.32
C GLU A 21 27.30 -8.25 19.00
N GLU A 22 27.44 -7.10 19.67
CA GLU A 22 26.31 -6.30 20.10
C GLU A 22 25.55 -5.89 18.83
N THR A 23 24.56 -6.70 18.45
CA THR A 23 23.62 -6.33 17.40
C THR A 23 22.87 -5.11 17.89
N GLU A 24 23.22 -3.94 17.37
CA GLU A 24 22.44 -2.71 17.51
C GLU A 24 20.99 -3.06 17.20
N THR A 25 20.14 -3.08 18.22
CA THR A 25 18.73 -3.40 18.03
C THR A 25 18.08 -2.18 17.43
N ILE A 26 17.97 -2.14 16.10
CA ILE A 26 17.25 -1.09 15.38
C ILE A 26 15.77 -1.30 15.70
N ILE A 27 15.24 -0.49 16.62
CA ILE A 27 13.81 -0.46 16.93
C ILE A 27 13.12 0.23 15.75
N VAL A 28 12.68 -0.56 14.76
CA VAL A 28 11.83 -0.08 13.68
C VAL A 28 10.39 -0.03 14.22
N PRO A 29 9.64 1.08 14.08
CA PRO A 29 8.23 1.08 14.43
C PRO A 29 7.52 0.00 13.61
N GLU A 30 6.66 -0.78 14.25
CA GLU A 30 5.81 -1.78 13.61
C GLU A 30 4.73 -1.02 12.80
N HIS A 31 5.12 -0.45 11.66
CA HIS A 31 4.17 0.17 10.74
C HIS A 31 3.36 -0.96 10.11
N SER A 32 2.05 -0.98 10.36
CA SER A 32 1.11 -1.78 9.58
C SER A 32 1.36 -1.49 8.10
N PHE A 33 1.57 -2.53 7.28
CA PHE A 33 1.73 -2.35 5.84
C PHE A 33 0.51 -1.64 5.29
N TYR A 34 0.71 -0.58 4.51
CA TYR A 34 -0.38 0.01 3.75
C TYR A 34 -0.82 -0.98 2.68
N GLU A 35 -2.10 -1.34 2.70
CA GLU A 35 -2.69 -2.16 1.64
C GLU A 35 -3.20 -1.24 0.53
N ILE A 36 -2.77 -1.49 -0.70
CA ILE A 36 -3.32 -0.79 -1.86
C ILE A 36 -4.44 -1.66 -2.42
N ILE A 37 -5.68 -1.18 -2.31
CA ILE A 37 -6.85 -1.93 -2.74
C ILE A 37 -7.10 -1.65 -4.23
N LEU A 38 -7.32 -2.70 -5.00
CA LEU A 38 -7.70 -2.62 -6.40
C LEU A 38 -9.19 -2.89 -6.53
N MET A 39 -9.95 -1.90 -7.01
CA MET A 39 -11.40 -2.00 -7.13
C MET A 39 -11.87 -1.65 -8.53
N LYS A 40 -12.99 -2.26 -8.93
CA LYS A 40 -13.70 -1.91 -10.15
C LYS A 40 -15.15 -1.64 -9.82
N ALA A 41 -15.56 -0.39 -9.98
CA ALA A 41 -16.89 0.04 -9.60
C ALA A 41 -17.91 -0.34 -10.70
N LYS A 42 -18.92 -1.09 -10.27
CA LYS A 42 -20.05 -1.62 -11.05
C LYS A 42 -21.32 -0.85 -10.74
N ASN A 43 -21.49 -0.40 -9.50
CA ASN A 43 -22.62 0.38 -9.02
C ASN A 43 -22.15 1.48 -8.03
N LEU A 44 -23.09 2.22 -7.44
CA LEU A 44 -22.78 3.25 -6.46
C LEU A 44 -22.38 2.69 -5.08
N GLU A 45 -22.76 1.46 -4.74
CA GLU A 45 -22.35 0.81 -3.49
C GLU A 45 -20.84 0.57 -3.49
N ASP A 46 -20.27 0.16 -4.62
CA ASP A 46 -18.81 0.02 -4.76
C ASP A 46 -18.08 1.36 -4.51
N ILE A 47 -18.73 2.50 -4.76
CA ILE A 47 -18.16 3.83 -4.45
C ILE A 47 -18.21 4.09 -2.95
N ASP A 48 -19.28 3.69 -2.28
CA ASP A 48 -19.39 3.81 -0.83
C ASP A 48 -18.35 2.94 -0.12
N ASP A 49 -18.07 1.74 -0.63
CA ASP A 49 -16.96 0.89 -0.16
C ASP A 49 -15.60 1.59 -0.32
N VAL A 50 -15.37 2.28 -1.44
CA VAL A 50 -14.15 3.09 -1.64
C VAL A 50 -14.05 4.19 -0.59
N LEU A 51 -15.16 4.84 -0.22
CA LEU A 51 -15.13 5.86 0.83
C LEU A 51 -14.68 5.25 2.16
N ILE A 52 -15.23 4.10 2.55
CA ILE A 52 -14.86 3.38 3.78
C ILE A 52 -13.37 3.03 3.79
N GLN A 53 -12.85 2.51 2.68
CA GLN A 53 -11.43 2.19 2.53
C GLN A 53 -10.53 3.41 2.78
N ILE A 54 -10.93 4.59 2.28
CA ILE A 54 -10.15 5.82 2.43
C ILE A 54 -10.30 6.45 3.82
N THR A 55 -11.51 6.49 4.37
CA THR A 55 -11.81 7.24 5.60
C THR A 55 -11.61 6.44 6.87
N GLU A 56 -12.02 5.18 6.86
CA GLU A 56 -12.04 4.33 8.06
C GLU A 56 -10.83 3.40 8.09
N GLU A 57 -10.60 2.66 7.00
CA GLU A 57 -9.52 1.66 6.93
C GLU A 57 -8.16 2.28 6.60
N LYS A 58 -8.15 3.53 6.13
CA LYS A 58 -6.93 4.29 5.78
C LYS A 58 -6.06 3.60 4.72
N ASN A 59 -6.71 2.92 3.79
CA ASN A 59 -6.07 2.22 2.67
C ASN A 59 -6.20 3.03 1.37
N PRO A 60 -5.11 3.23 0.60
CA PRO A 60 -5.19 3.69 -0.78
C PRO A 60 -6.05 2.79 -1.66
N VAL A 61 -6.77 3.39 -2.60
CA VAL A 61 -7.57 2.66 -3.57
C VAL A 61 -7.19 3.06 -5.00
N ILE A 62 -6.94 2.08 -5.85
CA ILE A 62 -6.92 2.26 -7.30
C ILE A 62 -8.26 1.76 -7.85
N LEU A 63 -9.03 2.68 -8.41
CA LEU A 63 -10.41 2.48 -8.81
C LEU A 63 -10.58 2.59 -10.33
N ASP A 64 -11.13 1.53 -10.94
CA ASP A 64 -11.60 1.53 -12.34
C ASP A 64 -13.09 1.90 -12.40
N LEU A 65 -13.39 3.08 -12.96
CA LEU A 65 -14.73 3.63 -13.17
C LEU A 65 -15.29 3.39 -14.58
N SER A 66 -14.55 2.69 -15.44
CA SER A 66 -14.88 2.58 -16.88
C SER A 66 -16.24 1.93 -17.13
N ARG A 67 -16.61 0.97 -16.27
CA ARG A 67 -17.90 0.27 -16.36
C ARG A 67 -19.07 1.20 -16.05
N LEU A 68 -19.01 1.91 -14.92
CA LEU A 68 -19.99 2.94 -14.56
C LEU A 68 -20.17 3.95 -15.68
N LYS A 69 -19.08 4.51 -16.22
CA LYS A 69 -19.15 5.47 -17.33
C LYS A 69 -19.86 4.92 -18.57
N LYS A 70 -19.65 3.64 -18.88
CA LYS A 70 -20.23 2.99 -20.06
C LYS A 70 -21.71 2.60 -19.86
N GLU A 71 -22.06 2.12 -18.67
CA GLU A 71 -23.39 1.56 -18.39
C GLU A 71 -24.38 2.64 -17.91
N SER A 72 -23.93 3.61 -17.13
CA SER A 72 -24.78 4.66 -16.53
C SER A 72 -24.00 5.96 -16.34
N LEU A 73 -24.19 6.92 -17.25
CA LEU A 73 -23.55 8.24 -17.14
C LEU A 73 -24.03 9.03 -15.92
N GLU A 74 -25.26 8.76 -15.46
CA GLU A 74 -25.82 9.37 -14.26
C GLU A 74 -25.06 8.90 -13.01
N ASP A 75 -24.94 7.58 -12.82
CA ASP A 75 -24.19 7.02 -11.69
C ASP A 75 -22.72 7.42 -11.74
N PHE A 76 -22.12 7.49 -12.93
CA PHE A 76 -20.75 7.99 -13.09
C PHE A 76 -20.59 9.43 -12.59
N LYS A 77 -21.57 10.31 -12.85
CA LYS A 77 -21.55 11.68 -12.33
C LYS A 77 -21.72 11.72 -10.81
N ILE A 78 -22.65 10.92 -10.27
CA ILE A 78 -22.87 10.83 -8.83
C ILE A 78 -21.61 10.32 -8.11
N ALA A 79 -20.96 9.30 -8.67
CA ALA A 79 -19.67 8.80 -8.18
C ALA A 79 -18.61 9.92 -8.19
N GLY A 80 -18.53 10.69 -9.27
CA GLY A 80 -17.64 11.84 -9.37
C GLY A 80 -17.87 12.89 -8.29
N GLU A 81 -19.13 13.23 -7.99
CA GLU A 81 -19.48 14.17 -6.92
C GLU A 81 -19.14 13.61 -5.53
N LYS A 82 -19.41 12.32 -5.27
CA LYS A 82 -19.01 11.66 -4.00
C LYS A 82 -17.50 11.74 -3.80
N LEU A 83 -16.71 11.40 -4.82
CA LEU A 83 -15.25 11.46 -4.78
C LEU A 83 -14.71 12.89 -4.66
N LYS A 84 -15.40 13.87 -5.26
CA LYS A 84 -15.07 15.28 -5.08
C LYS A 84 -15.30 15.72 -3.63
N ASN A 85 -16.45 15.37 -3.06
CA ASN A 85 -16.76 15.66 -1.65
C ASN A 85 -15.72 15.05 -0.73
N LEU A 86 -15.31 13.79 -0.97
CA LEU A 86 -14.24 13.13 -0.19
C LEU A 86 -12.94 13.95 -0.17
N ARG A 87 -12.54 14.53 -1.31
CA ARG A 87 -11.34 15.38 -1.38
C ARG A 87 -11.50 16.69 -0.63
N GLU A 88 -12.70 17.28 -0.64
CA GLU A 88 -12.97 18.57 -0.02
C GLU A 88 -13.16 18.46 1.50
N THR A 89 -13.84 17.41 1.98
CA THR A 89 -14.15 17.22 3.41
C THR A 89 -13.04 16.47 4.15
N GLU A 90 -12.61 15.33 3.61
CA GLU A 90 -11.65 14.43 4.26
C GLU A 90 -10.20 14.69 3.84
N LYS A 91 -9.99 15.67 2.94
CA LYS A 91 -8.68 16.02 2.38
C LYS A 91 -7.96 14.85 1.70
N ALA A 92 -8.71 13.86 1.23
CA ALA A 92 -8.16 12.78 0.42
C ALA A 92 -7.51 13.34 -0.85
N GLU A 93 -6.41 12.72 -1.28
CA GLU A 93 -5.80 13.04 -2.58
C GLU A 93 -6.33 12.08 -3.64
N ALA A 94 -6.53 12.57 -4.86
CA ALA A 94 -6.90 11.71 -5.98
C ALA A 94 -6.24 12.16 -7.28
N ILE A 95 -5.71 11.22 -8.04
CA ILE A 95 -5.05 11.45 -9.33
C ILE A 95 -5.60 10.49 -10.37
N LEU A 96 -5.87 11.00 -11.56
CA LEU A 96 -6.20 10.19 -12.73
C LEU A 96 -4.92 9.51 -13.25
N LEU A 97 -4.89 8.18 -13.20
CA LEU A 97 -3.77 7.37 -13.66
C LEU A 97 -3.84 7.09 -15.17
N CYS A 98 -5.04 6.86 -15.70
CA CYS A 98 -5.25 6.59 -17.11
C CYS A 98 -6.53 7.29 -17.58
N LYS A 99 -6.44 7.97 -18.73
CA LYS A 99 -7.54 8.73 -19.36
C LYS A 99 -7.96 8.17 -20.73
N ASN A 100 -7.41 7.02 -21.14
CA ASN A 100 -7.69 6.43 -22.45
C ASN A 100 -8.96 5.56 -22.38
N GLU A 101 -8.94 4.33 -22.92
CA GLU A 101 -10.08 3.40 -22.87
C GLU A 101 -10.57 3.08 -21.45
N LYS A 102 -9.77 3.40 -20.44
CA LYS A 102 -10.09 3.18 -19.03
C LYS A 102 -10.06 4.50 -18.27
N GLU A 103 -11.01 4.63 -17.35
CA GLU A 103 -11.10 5.70 -16.36
C GLU A 103 -10.58 5.14 -15.03
N ILE A 104 -9.25 5.20 -14.84
CA ILE A 104 -8.61 4.67 -13.63
C ILE A 104 -8.06 5.83 -12.82
N ILE A 105 -8.46 5.90 -11.56
CA ILE A 105 -7.97 6.88 -10.59
C ILE A 105 -7.28 6.15 -9.44
N ILE A 106 -6.30 6.81 -8.83
CA ILE A 106 -5.83 6.46 -7.48
C ILE A 106 -6.38 7.49 -6.51
N ILE A 107 -6.84 7.02 -5.36
CA ILE A 107 -7.34 7.84 -4.25
C ILE A 107 -6.55 7.41 -3.02
N THR A 108 -6.06 8.38 -2.26
CA THR A 108 -5.31 8.12 -1.02
C THR A 108 -5.90 8.89 0.15
N PRO A 109 -5.87 8.30 1.36
CA PRO A 109 -6.08 9.02 2.62
C PRO A 109 -5.11 10.21 2.77
N PRO A 110 -5.45 11.24 3.56
CA PRO A 110 -4.62 12.44 3.73
C PRO A 110 -3.23 12.16 4.32
N GLU A 111 -3.05 11.02 4.99
CA GLU A 111 -1.78 10.59 5.54
C GLU A 111 -0.79 10.09 4.46
N ILE A 112 -1.29 9.78 3.26
CA ILE A 112 -0.51 9.22 2.13
C ILE A 112 -0.47 10.23 0.99
N LYS A 113 0.72 10.78 0.77
CA LYS A 113 0.96 11.80 -0.24
C LYS A 113 1.20 11.20 -1.63
N LEU A 114 0.47 11.68 -2.63
CA LEU A 114 0.74 11.31 -4.03
C LEU A 114 1.74 12.28 -4.65
N ILE A 115 2.90 11.76 -5.09
CA ILE A 115 3.95 12.55 -5.73
C ILE A 115 4.03 12.18 -7.21
N LYS A 116 3.69 13.11 -8.09
CA LYS A 116 3.91 12.99 -9.53
C LYS A 116 5.31 13.52 -9.86
N LYS A 117 6.21 12.65 -10.31
CA LYS A 117 7.54 13.03 -10.84
C LYS A 117 7.47 13.12 -12.36
N GLU A 118 8.17 14.11 -12.92
CA GLU A 118 8.37 14.29 -14.36
C GLU A 118 9.61 13.55 -14.85
#